data_AF-A0A7S1M1X8-F1
#
_entry.id   AF-A0A7S1M1X8-F1
#
_cell.length_a   1.000
_cell.length_b   1.000
_cell.length_c   1.000
_cell.angle_alpha   90.00
_cell.angle_beta   90.00
_cell.angle_gamma   90.00
#
_symmetry.space_group_name_H-M   'P 1'
#
loop_
_entity.id
_entity.type
_entity.pdbx_description
1 polymer ?
#
loop_
_entity_poly.entity_id
_entity_poly.type
_entity_poly.pdbx_seq_one_letter_code
_entity_poly.pdbx_strand_id
1 'polypeptide(L)'
;TDERARRRERSFLSDDKVPAGTVPAVSLSPLNNTATVAAGRDSKFGARTALKFDNVLWSVDAPDEDGNPAVGQADVYHAVGDPVLSGALAGFNSCIMAYGQTGSGKTYTMMGSEKEPGI
;
A
#
# COMPACT_ATOMS: atom_id res chain seq x y z
N THR A 1 -16.97 16.91 1.06
CA THR A 1 -16.82 15.45 0.98
C THR A 1 -15.36 15.21 0.68
N ASP A 2 -14.56 14.90 1.69
CA ASP A 2 -13.09 14.81 1.60
C ASP A 2 -12.73 13.33 1.34
N GLU A 3 -12.48 12.99 0.08
CA GLU A 3 -12.07 11.64 -0.32
C GLU A 3 -10.55 11.49 -0.14
N ARG A 4 -10.13 10.71 0.86
CA ARG A 4 -8.71 10.43 1.12
C ARG A 4 -8.28 9.10 0.51
N ALA A 5 -7.30 9.15 -0.39
CA ALA A 5 -6.77 8.01 -1.11
C ALA A 5 -5.45 7.54 -0.50
N ARG A 6 -5.41 6.27 -0.08
CA ARG A 6 -4.22 5.64 0.51
C ARG A 6 -3.84 4.39 -0.25
N ARG A 7 -2.53 4.17 -0.41
CA ARG A 7 -1.99 3.05 -1.18
C ARG A 7 -1.15 2.14 -0.30
N ARG A 8 -1.36 0.83 -0.43
CA ARG A 8 -0.54 -0.21 0.21
C ARG A 8 0.03 -1.15 -0.85
N GLU A 9 1.34 -1.40 -0.79
CA GLU A 9 2.03 -2.38 -1.65
C GLU A 9 2.49 -3.59 -0.82
N ARG A 10 2.39 -4.79 -1.40
CA ARG A 10 2.79 -6.06 -0.78
C ARG A 10 3.42 -6.97 -1.83
N SER A 11 4.32 -7.85 -1.40
CA SER A 11 4.94 -8.87 -2.24
C SER A 11 3.88 -9.80 -2.85
N PHE A 12 3.85 -9.87 -4.17
CA PHE A 12 2.97 -10.79 -4.91
C PHE A 12 3.50 -12.23 -4.97
N LEU A 13 4.75 -12.46 -4.55
CA LEU A 13 5.45 -13.73 -4.75
C LEU A 13 6.34 -14.05 -3.54
N SER A 14 6.36 -15.31 -3.12
CA SER A 14 7.34 -15.81 -2.14
C SER A 14 8.75 -15.65 -2.71
N ASP A 15 9.72 -15.27 -1.87
CA ASP A 15 11.11 -15.00 -2.28
C ASP A 15 11.71 -16.13 -3.14
N ASP A 16 11.28 -17.38 -2.91
CA ASP A 16 11.70 -18.59 -3.66
C ASP A 16 11.36 -18.60 -5.16
N LYS A 17 10.48 -17.69 -5.63
CA LYS A 17 10.01 -17.68 -7.02
C LYS A 17 10.33 -16.38 -7.76
N VAL A 18 11.04 -15.44 -7.13
CA VAL A 18 11.46 -14.18 -7.77
C VAL A 18 12.67 -14.46 -8.65
N PRO A 19 12.57 -14.41 -9.99
CA PRO A 19 13.73 -14.62 -10.84
C PRO A 19 14.76 -13.51 -10.63
N ALA A 20 16.02 -13.91 -10.46
CA ALA A 20 17.15 -13.01 -10.26
C ALA A 20 17.22 -11.97 -11.41
N GLY A 21 17.08 -10.68 -11.07
CA GLY A 21 17.03 -9.59 -12.06
C GLY A 21 15.65 -8.98 -12.31
N THR A 22 14.66 -9.32 -11.49
CA THR A 22 13.38 -8.61 -11.43
C THR A 22 13.59 -7.22 -10.83
N VAL A 23 13.42 -6.18 -11.65
CA VAL A 23 13.33 -4.82 -11.14
C VAL A 23 11.89 -4.58 -10.65
N PRO A 24 11.69 -4.04 -9.44
CA PRO A 24 10.34 -3.72 -8.98
C PRO A 24 9.74 -2.67 -9.92
N ALA A 25 8.55 -2.97 -10.46
CA ALA A 25 7.83 -2.05 -11.35
C ALA A 25 7.17 -0.90 -10.59
N VAL A 26 7.02 -1.03 -9.27
CA VAL A 26 6.46 -0.01 -8.40
C VAL A 26 7.45 0.23 -7.28
N SER A 27 7.71 1.49 -7.01
CA SER A 27 8.50 1.93 -5.88
C SER A 27 7.70 2.94 -5.07
N LEU A 28 7.80 2.85 -3.76
CA LEU A 28 7.05 3.68 -2.82
C LEU A 28 8.03 4.44 -1.93
N SER A 29 7.80 5.74 -1.75
CA SER A 29 8.47 6.54 -0.72
C SER A 29 7.42 7.04 0.27
N PRO A 30 7.39 6.50 1.50
CA PRO A 30 6.47 6.96 2.55
C PRO A 30 6.75 8.39 3.00
N LEU A 31 8.01 8.85 2.93
CA LEU A 31 8.39 10.20 3.36
C LEU A 31 7.75 11.30 2.50
N ASN A 32 7.62 11.05 1.20
CA ASN A 32 7.02 11.98 0.26
C ASN A 32 5.57 11.60 -0.13
N ASN A 33 5.01 10.55 0.48
CA ASN A 33 3.71 9.96 0.15
C ASN A 33 3.51 9.76 -1.36
N THR A 34 4.55 9.35 -2.06
CA THR A 34 4.54 9.18 -3.52
C THR A 34 4.79 7.73 -3.90
N ALA A 35 3.97 7.23 -4.82
CA ALA A 35 4.15 5.96 -5.48
C ALA A 35 4.63 6.19 -6.91
N THR A 36 5.80 5.66 -7.24
CA THR A 36 6.39 5.74 -8.57
C THR A 36 6.20 4.42 -9.30
N VAL A 37 5.52 4.44 -10.43
CA VAL A 37 5.35 3.27 -11.31
C VAL A 37 6.32 3.38 -12.48
N ALA A 38 7.17 2.38 -12.65
CA ALA A 38 8.04 2.20 -13.80
C ALA A 38 7.26 1.54 -14.95
N ALA A 39 7.23 2.20 -16.11
CA ALA A 39 6.78 1.58 -17.35
C ALA A 39 7.78 0.49 -17.79
N GLY A 40 7.27 -0.64 -18.28
CA GLY A 40 8.05 -1.87 -18.52
C GLY A 40 9.23 -1.73 -19.49
N ARG A 41 10.11 -2.75 -19.46
CA ARG A 41 11.39 -2.85 -20.23
C ARG A 41 11.28 -2.56 -21.74
N ASP A 42 10.10 -2.70 -22.32
CA ASP A 42 9.77 -2.27 -23.68
C ASP A 42 9.05 -0.93 -23.59
N SER A 43 9.80 0.17 -23.77
CA SER A 43 9.25 1.35 -24.42
C SER A 43 10.34 2.38 -24.64
N LYS A 44 10.39 2.93 -25.85
CA LYS A 44 11.00 4.22 -26.17
C LYS A 44 10.28 5.41 -25.47
N PHE A 45 9.62 5.14 -24.34
CA PHE A 45 8.73 6.02 -23.58
C PHE A 45 9.01 5.78 -22.08
N GLY A 46 10.27 6.03 -21.67
CA GLY A 46 10.77 5.83 -20.30
C GLY A 46 10.22 6.82 -19.27
N ALA A 47 8.92 7.09 -19.27
CA ALA A 47 8.28 7.94 -18.29
C ALA A 47 7.94 7.12 -17.04
N ARG A 48 8.65 7.40 -15.94
CA ARG A 48 8.22 7.01 -14.60
C ARG A 48 7.07 7.93 -14.20
N THR A 49 5.93 7.35 -13.85
CA THR A 49 4.77 8.12 -13.39
C THR A 49 4.71 8.09 -11.88
N ALA A 50 4.85 9.27 -11.26
CA ALA A 50 4.71 9.46 -9.83
C ALA A 50 3.27 9.87 -9.50
N LEU A 51 2.66 9.15 -8.57
CA LEU A 51 1.32 9.41 -8.06
C LEU A 51 1.41 9.76 -6.58
N LYS A 52 0.83 10.89 -6.20
CA LYS A 52 0.80 11.34 -4.80
C LYS A 52 -0.46 10.84 -4.12
N PHE A 53 -0.30 10.32 -2.91
CA PHE A 53 -1.39 9.83 -2.07
C PHE A 53 -1.37 10.55 -0.72
N ASP A 54 -2.39 10.34 0.09
CA ASP A 54 -2.39 10.83 1.47
C ASP A 54 -1.40 10.05 2.32
N ASN A 55 -1.39 8.73 2.14
CA ASN A 55 -0.48 7.83 2.84
C ASN A 55 -0.09 6.68 1.93
N VAL A 56 1.19 6.37 1.95
CA VAL A 56 1.80 5.29 1.20
C VAL A 56 2.39 4.29 2.20
N LEU A 57 1.85 3.07 2.20
CA LEU A 57 2.15 2.02 3.17
C LEU A 57 2.92 0.89 2.49
N TRP A 58 4.16 0.66 2.91
CA TRP A 58 5.04 -0.36 2.35
C TRP A 58 5.04 -1.63 3.21
N SER A 59 4.42 -2.72 2.74
CA SER A 59 4.25 -3.98 3.49
C SER A 59 5.04 -5.14 2.88
N VAL A 60 6.15 -4.85 2.21
CA VAL A 60 7.05 -5.85 1.59
C VAL A 60 8.20 -6.11 2.55
N ASP A 61 8.61 -7.37 2.74
CA ASP A 61 9.68 -7.80 3.66
C ASP A 61 11.11 -7.33 3.26
N ALA A 62 11.21 -6.42 2.29
CA ALA A 62 12.44 -5.74 1.89
C ALA A 62 12.37 -4.26 2.32
N PRO A 63 13.50 -3.61 2.64
CA PRO A 63 13.50 -2.17 2.94
C PRO A 63 12.97 -1.36 1.73
N ASP A 64 12.23 -0.29 2.01
CA ASP A 64 11.77 0.65 0.98
C ASP A 64 12.94 1.48 0.37
N GLU A 65 12.63 2.42 -0.54
CA GLU A 65 13.64 3.33 -1.11
C GLU A 65 14.35 4.21 -0.07
N ASP A 66 13.70 4.45 1.06
CA ASP A 66 14.15 5.31 2.14
C ASP A 66 14.83 4.51 3.28
N GLY A 67 14.89 3.18 3.17
CA GLY A 67 15.45 2.25 4.18
C GLY A 67 14.52 1.91 5.34
N ASN A 68 13.22 2.20 5.26
CA ASN A 68 12.27 1.92 6.33
C ASN A 68 11.83 0.44 6.35
N PRO A 69 11.52 -0.10 7.54
CA PRO A 69 10.98 -1.44 7.69
C PRO A 69 9.55 -1.56 7.17
N ALA A 70 9.13 -2.79 6.87
CA ALA A 70 7.78 -3.10 6.44
C ALA A 70 6.73 -2.71 7.50
N VAL A 71 5.62 -2.11 7.06
CA VAL A 71 4.50 -1.73 7.93
C VAL A 71 3.51 -2.88 8.11
N GLY A 72 3.09 -3.09 9.36
CA GLY A 72 2.17 -4.15 9.76
C GLY A 72 0.70 -3.75 9.64
N GLN A 73 -0.19 -4.66 10.05
CA GLN A 73 -1.63 -4.36 10.10
C GLN A 73 -1.99 -3.30 11.15
N ALA A 74 -1.28 -3.28 12.28
CA ALA A 74 -1.49 -2.28 13.32
C ALA A 74 -1.22 -0.86 12.81
N ASP A 75 -0.15 -0.67 12.04
CA ASP A 75 0.18 0.64 11.45
C ASP A 75 -0.88 1.08 10.43
N VAL A 76 -1.41 0.12 9.65
CA VAL A 76 -2.51 0.38 8.71
C VAL A 76 -3.78 0.82 9.46
N TYR A 77 -4.09 0.17 10.58
CA TYR A 77 -5.23 0.55 11.44
C TYR A 77 -5.04 1.94 12.03
N HIS A 78 -3.89 2.27 12.58
CA HIS A 78 -3.64 3.62 13.12
C HIS A 78 -3.67 4.70 12.05
N ALA A 79 -3.19 4.38 10.84
CA ALA A 79 -3.22 5.30 9.73
C ALA A 79 -4.66 5.54 9.23
N VAL A 80 -5.45 4.49 9.03
CA VAL A 80 -6.74 4.53 8.31
C VAL A 80 -7.96 4.29 9.20
N GLY A 81 -7.87 3.32 10.11
CA GLY A 81 -8.93 2.93 11.02
C GLY A 81 -9.23 3.99 12.08
N ASP A 82 -8.21 4.51 12.78
CA ASP A 82 -8.37 5.53 13.84
C ASP A 82 -9.16 6.77 13.38
N PRO A 83 -8.83 7.43 12.25
CA PRO A 83 -9.59 8.60 11.80
C PRO A 83 -11.02 8.26 11.37
N VAL A 84 -11.24 7.06 10.83
CA VAL A 84 -12.57 6.57 10.43
C VAL A 84 -13.43 6.28 11.65
N LEU A 85 -12.86 5.63 12.67
CA LEU A 85 -13.54 5.37 13.94
C LEU A 85 -13.89 6.67 14.65
N SER A 86 -12.96 7.63 14.71
CA SER A 86 -13.22 8.95 15.28
C SER A 86 -14.34 9.68 14.52
N GLY A 87 -14.39 9.57 13.19
CA GLY A 87 -15.48 10.13 12.38
C GLY A 87 -16.82 9.47 12.68
N ALA A 88 -16.84 8.15 12.81
CA ALA A 88 -18.04 7.39 13.17
C ALA A 88 -18.56 7.76 14.57
N LEU A 89 -17.67 7.90 15.56
CA LEU A 89 -18.03 8.33 16.92
C LEU A 89 -18.55 9.77 16.98
N ALA A 90 -18.08 10.64 16.08
CA ALA A 90 -18.58 12.01 15.94
C ALA A 90 -19.92 12.08 15.18
N GLY A 91 -20.50 10.94 14.79
CA GLY A 91 -21.79 10.86 14.09
C GLY A 91 -21.70 11.05 12.57
N PHE A 92 -20.50 10.99 11.98
CA PHE A 92 -20.33 11.02 10.53
C PHE A 92 -20.32 9.61 9.92
N ASN A 93 -20.98 9.48 8.78
CA ASN A 93 -20.91 8.26 7.99
C ASN A 93 -19.51 8.15 7.36
N SER A 94 -18.72 7.20 7.86
CA SER A 94 -17.37 6.92 7.37
C SER A 94 -17.36 5.58 6.62
N CYS A 95 -16.67 5.51 5.48
CA CYS A 95 -16.59 4.30 4.65
C CYS A 95 -15.15 4.06 4.22
N ILE A 96 -14.67 2.81 4.35
CA ILE A 96 -13.37 2.35 3.85
C ILE A 96 -13.63 1.38 2.71
N MET A 97 -12.99 1.64 1.57
CA MET A 97 -13.02 0.75 0.41
C MET A 97 -11.60 0.35 0.04
N ALA A 98 -11.35 -0.95 -0.12
CA ALA A 98 -10.08 -1.48 -0.60
C ALA A 98 -10.19 -1.78 -2.11
N TYR A 99 -9.34 -1.15 -2.93
CA TYR A 99 -9.29 -1.33 -4.38
C TYR A 99 -7.91 -1.82 -4.83
N GLY A 100 -7.87 -2.58 -5.93
CA GLY A 100 -6.63 -3.18 -6.47
C GLY A 100 -6.89 -4.47 -7.24
N GLN A 101 -5.86 -5.04 -7.85
CA GLN A 101 -5.97 -6.30 -8.60
C GLN A 101 -6.16 -7.53 -7.67
N THR A 102 -6.71 -8.64 -8.18
CA THR A 102 -6.80 -9.89 -7.41
C THR A 102 -5.40 -10.35 -6.97
N GLY A 103 -5.26 -10.79 -5.71
CA GLY A 103 -3.96 -11.13 -5.12
C GLY A 103 -3.20 -9.95 -4.48
N SER A 104 -3.67 -8.70 -4.62
CA SER A 104 -3.00 -7.51 -4.05
C SER A 104 -3.23 -7.29 -2.55
N GLY A 105 -3.87 -8.22 -1.84
CA GLY A 105 -4.09 -8.11 -0.39
C GLY A 105 -5.29 -7.24 0.05
N LYS A 106 -6.31 -7.03 -0.80
CA LYS A 106 -7.55 -6.31 -0.41
C LYS A 106 -8.27 -6.95 0.79
N THR A 107 -8.59 -8.24 0.69
CA THR A 107 -9.24 -9.00 1.78
C THR A 107 -8.36 -9.05 3.01
N TYR A 108 -7.06 -9.22 2.83
CA TYR A 108 -6.12 -9.20 3.95
C TYR A 108 -6.07 -7.83 4.62
N THR A 109 -6.19 -6.72 3.88
CA THR A 109 -6.22 -5.37 4.51
C THR A 109 -7.53 -5.13 5.27
N MET A 110 -8.67 -5.55 4.73
CA MET A 110 -9.99 -5.33 5.36
C MET A 110 -10.32 -6.32 6.48
N MET A 111 -9.96 -7.59 6.32
CA MET A 111 -10.38 -8.69 7.21
C MET A 111 -9.18 -9.31 7.95
N GLY A 112 -7.98 -9.21 7.38
CA GLY A 112 -6.77 -9.78 7.96
C GLY A 112 -6.73 -11.30 7.91
N SER A 113 -5.98 -11.85 8.84
CA SER A 113 -5.88 -13.28 9.15
C SER A 113 -6.10 -13.50 10.64
N GLU A 114 -6.27 -14.75 11.09
CA GLU A 114 -6.45 -15.06 12.52
C GLU A 114 -5.28 -14.57 13.40
N LYS A 115 -4.07 -14.52 12.84
CA LYS A 115 -2.86 -14.08 13.56
C LYS A 115 -2.64 -12.57 13.45
N GLU A 116 -3.17 -11.95 12.41
CA GLU A 116 -2.99 -10.53 12.10
C GLU A 116 -4.32 -9.95 11.64
N PRO A 117 -5.16 -9.45 12.57
CA PRO A 117 -6.47 -8.89 12.23
C PRO A 117 -6.31 -7.69 11.28
N GLY A 118 -7.31 -7.52 10.42
CA GLY A 118 -7.38 -6.39 9.49
C GLY A 118 -7.83 -5.11 10.18
N ILE A 119 -8.37 -4.18 9.37
CA ILE A 119 -9.01 -2.95 9.86
C ILE A 119 -10.26 -3.22 10.70
#